data_AF-A0A818ZD91-F1
#
_entry.id   AF-A0A818ZD91-F1
#
_cell.length_a   1.000
_cell.length_b   1.000
_cell.length_c   1.000
_cell.angle_alpha   90.00
_cell.angle_beta   90.00
_cell.angle_gamma   90.00
#
_symmetry.space_group_name_H-M   'P 1'
#
loop_
_entity.id
_entity.type
_entity.pdbx_description
1 polymer ?
#
loop_
_entity_poly.entity_id
_entity_poly.type
_entity_poly.pdbx_seq_one_letter_code
_entity_poly.pdbx_strand_id
1 'polypeptide(L)'
;MLSFIRLRYYHIIRLPTIRYVSSKKKHVSSTTSILRHNWLDMTSEICPTDISNLSSTPDSSFNIRVIQYLSDSIKIRLSSNIFQHLLNSFQTWSPKEFYNLINILGSYGLQPVDVLRLLINLPSTDKTIINIENLKKCFENLFKLKFDTTTCSILISNDPNLIQYDLIYLHERLNVLLCYFTKREIYKLIRTHKKLFSENWLDLDYKINYLRIMLYASTRDIVESGVLAYTIDHIRQRYLFVYRAGLFKRVRRENEYVLQRNLNINLIDIFSTSLSTFLKRTTNNLLRQDDYQAFIDSLKYEIFDNEFKQYLTLDNNRKHWSNAQMAIERNERRNWMSEFDMYNNNLDDEDDNDNETNLTITNDKSLSIRNVDDKSTIWHSLSDYNPDRHRKRKISQNFDPNIRL
;
A
#
# COMPACT_ATOMS: atom_id res chain seq x y z
N MET A 1 -23.22 -28.37 15.31
CA MET A 1 -22.29 -27.28 15.69
C MET A 1 -20.91 -27.58 15.10
N LEU A 2 -20.81 -27.67 13.78
CA LEU A 2 -19.56 -27.93 13.05
C LEU A 2 -19.44 -26.88 11.95
N SER A 3 -18.54 -25.94 12.17
CA SER A 3 -18.28 -24.78 11.33
C SER A 3 -17.49 -25.17 10.08
N PHE A 4 -18.05 -24.83 8.94
CA PHE A 4 -17.44 -24.88 7.62
C PHE A 4 -16.18 -24.00 7.56
N ILE A 5 -15.00 -24.62 7.45
CA ILE A 5 -13.79 -23.95 6.97
C ILE A 5 -13.81 -24.06 5.43
N ARG A 6 -14.33 -23.02 4.77
CA ARG A 6 -14.17 -22.85 3.31
C ARG A 6 -12.79 -22.26 3.05
N LEU A 7 -11.83 -23.11 2.71
CA LEU A 7 -10.56 -22.72 2.08
C LEU A 7 -10.86 -22.06 0.73
N ARG A 8 -10.87 -20.72 0.68
CA ARG A 8 -10.88 -19.97 -0.58
C ARG A 8 -9.47 -20.00 -1.17
N TYR A 9 -9.26 -20.85 -2.17
CA TYR A 9 -8.09 -20.75 -3.05
C TYR A 9 -8.20 -19.48 -3.89
N TYR A 10 -7.47 -18.43 -3.50
CA TYR A 10 -7.29 -17.26 -4.33
C TYR A 10 -6.16 -17.55 -5.34
N HIS A 11 -6.50 -17.80 -6.60
CA HIS A 11 -5.53 -17.73 -7.67
C HIS A 11 -5.04 -16.28 -7.79
N ILE A 12 -3.85 -15.98 -7.25
CA ILE A 12 -3.16 -14.71 -7.51
C ILE A 12 -2.64 -14.77 -8.95
N ILE A 13 -3.50 -14.43 -9.91
CA ILE A 13 -3.11 -14.27 -11.30
C ILE A 13 -2.23 -13.02 -11.38
N ARG A 14 -0.92 -13.23 -11.51
CA ARG A 14 0.03 -12.16 -11.84
C ARG A 14 -0.17 -11.79 -13.31
N LEU A 15 -1.11 -10.88 -13.58
CA LEU A 15 -1.06 -10.11 -14.81
C LEU A 15 0.31 -9.40 -14.85
N PRO A 16 1.01 -9.38 -16.00
CA PRO A 16 2.22 -8.58 -16.12
C PRO A 16 1.90 -7.16 -15.65
N THR A 17 2.70 -6.62 -14.74
CA THR A 17 2.55 -5.23 -14.29
C THR A 17 2.58 -4.33 -15.53
N ILE A 18 1.41 -3.85 -15.93
CA ILE A 18 1.27 -2.85 -16.99
C ILE A 18 2.00 -1.62 -16.46
N ARG A 19 3.24 -1.42 -16.92
CA ARG A 19 3.96 -0.19 -16.65
C ARG A 19 3.19 0.91 -17.35
N TYR A 20 2.54 1.76 -16.56
CA TYR A 20 1.99 3.01 -17.03
C TYR A 20 3.17 3.82 -17.60
N VAL A 21 3.31 3.85 -18.92
CA VAL A 21 4.23 4.79 -19.58
C VAL A 21 3.60 6.16 -19.34
N SER A 22 4.19 6.96 -18.45
CA SER A 22 3.75 8.34 -18.27
C SER A 22 3.96 9.05 -19.60
N SER A 23 2.88 9.30 -20.35
CA SER A 23 2.96 10.16 -21.51
C SER A 23 3.44 11.53 -21.03
N LYS A 24 4.48 12.05 -21.68
CA LYS A 24 4.96 13.42 -21.44
C LYS A 24 3.77 14.35 -21.58
N LYS A 25 3.44 15.09 -20.52
CA LYS A 25 2.40 16.13 -20.52
C LYS A 25 2.75 17.17 -21.58
N LYS A 26 2.21 17.04 -22.79
CA LYS A 26 1.89 18.22 -23.60
C LYS A 26 0.75 18.92 -22.90
N HIS A 27 0.91 20.21 -22.62
CA HIS A 27 -0.19 21.07 -22.18
C HIS A 27 -1.24 21.08 -23.29
N VAL A 28 -2.23 20.20 -23.18
CA VAL A 28 -3.44 20.21 -23.99
C VAL A 28 -4.44 21.08 -23.24
N SER A 29 -4.87 22.15 -23.88
CA SER A 29 -5.95 23.03 -23.43
C SER A 29 -7.21 22.22 -23.13
N SER A 30 -7.93 22.66 -22.11
CA SER A 30 -9.01 21.97 -21.39
C SER A 30 -10.33 21.85 -22.16
N THR A 31 -10.30 21.42 -23.43
CA THR A 31 -11.49 21.19 -24.26
C THR A 31 -11.34 19.99 -25.21
N THR A 32 -10.45 19.04 -24.92
CA THR A 32 -10.52 17.73 -25.60
C THR A 32 -11.75 17.01 -25.09
N SER A 33 -12.77 16.89 -25.96
CA SER A 33 -13.85 15.94 -25.77
C SER A 33 -13.23 14.61 -25.39
N ILE A 34 -13.53 14.13 -24.19
CA ILE A 34 -13.24 12.74 -23.84
C ILE A 34 -13.93 11.96 -24.95
N LEU A 35 -13.14 11.36 -25.85
CA LEU A 35 -13.59 10.31 -26.74
C LEU A 35 -14.18 9.27 -25.80
N ARG A 36 -15.49 9.39 -25.54
CA ARG A 36 -16.28 8.29 -25.02
C ARG A 36 -16.06 7.26 -26.08
N HIS A 37 -15.18 6.29 -25.82
CA HIS A 37 -15.19 5.06 -26.57
C HIS A 37 -16.65 4.66 -26.56
N ASN A 38 -17.30 4.75 -27.72
CA ASN A 38 -18.68 4.35 -27.84
C ASN A 38 -18.58 2.83 -27.80
N TRP A 39 -18.51 2.28 -26.60
CA TRP A 39 -18.74 0.86 -26.34
C TRP A 39 -20.07 0.43 -26.97
N LEU A 40 -20.98 1.40 -27.14
CA LEU A 40 -22.22 1.34 -27.88
C LEU A 40 -22.07 1.05 -29.38
N ASP A 41 -20.90 1.31 -29.99
CA ASP A 41 -20.66 0.93 -31.40
C ASP A 41 -20.44 -0.58 -31.55
N MET A 42 -20.14 -1.32 -30.47
CA MET A 42 -20.27 -2.79 -30.49
C MET A 42 -21.73 -3.25 -30.53
N THR A 43 -22.63 -2.46 -29.97
CA THR A 43 -24.06 -2.74 -29.99
C THR A 43 -24.75 -2.12 -31.19
N SER A 44 -24.09 -1.34 -32.05
CA SER A 44 -24.76 -0.84 -33.26
C SER A 44 -25.02 -1.96 -34.27
N GLU A 45 -24.25 -3.05 -34.24
CA GLU A 45 -24.56 -4.31 -34.95
C GLU A 45 -25.65 -5.15 -34.23
N ILE A 46 -26.01 -4.81 -33.00
CA ILE A 46 -27.03 -5.48 -32.20
C ILE A 46 -28.18 -4.48 -32.02
N CYS A 47 -29.10 -4.47 -32.98
CA CYS A 47 -30.20 -3.52 -33.03
C CYS A 47 -30.85 -3.38 -31.63
N PRO A 48 -31.11 -2.17 -31.10
CA PRO A 48 -31.70 -2.00 -29.77
C PRO A 48 -33.01 -2.77 -29.55
N THR A 49 -33.74 -3.05 -30.64
CA THR A 49 -34.93 -3.92 -30.69
C THR A 49 -34.64 -5.38 -30.36
N ASP A 50 -33.43 -5.85 -30.61
CA ASP A 50 -32.98 -7.21 -30.31
C ASP A 50 -32.64 -7.36 -28.82
N ILE A 51 -32.20 -6.31 -28.15
CA ILE A 51 -31.90 -6.33 -26.70
C ILE A 51 -33.19 -6.57 -25.87
N SER A 52 -34.33 -6.03 -26.32
CA SER A 52 -35.64 -6.32 -25.73
C SER A 52 -36.15 -7.74 -26.03
N ASN A 53 -35.66 -8.36 -27.11
CA ASN A 53 -36.03 -9.70 -27.56
C ASN A 53 -35.01 -10.78 -27.16
N LEU A 54 -33.88 -10.41 -26.54
CA LEU A 54 -32.93 -11.38 -25.99
C LEU A 54 -33.62 -12.16 -24.89
N SER A 55 -33.96 -13.42 -25.20
CA SER A 55 -34.59 -14.34 -24.27
C SER A 55 -33.81 -14.40 -22.95
N SER A 56 -34.50 -14.69 -21.84
CA SER A 56 -33.87 -14.89 -20.53
C SER A 56 -32.98 -16.13 -20.46
N THR A 57 -32.87 -16.90 -21.55
CA THR A 57 -31.94 -18.03 -21.63
C THR A 57 -30.51 -17.51 -21.76
N PRO A 58 -29.55 -18.09 -21.03
CA PRO A 58 -28.15 -17.65 -21.05
C PRO A 58 -27.52 -18.03 -22.39
N ASP A 59 -27.73 -17.20 -23.41
CA ASP A 59 -26.95 -17.29 -24.64
C ASP A 59 -25.52 -16.83 -24.36
N SER A 60 -24.69 -17.81 -23.97
CA SER A 60 -23.27 -17.64 -23.69
C SER A 60 -22.49 -16.98 -24.85
N SER A 61 -23.03 -17.00 -26.07
CA SER A 61 -22.40 -16.41 -27.25
C SER A 61 -22.19 -14.90 -27.15
N PHE A 62 -23.07 -14.18 -26.44
CA PHE A 62 -22.95 -12.73 -26.29
C PHE A 62 -21.82 -12.37 -25.30
N ASN A 63 -21.81 -12.99 -24.12
CA ASN A 63 -20.79 -12.73 -23.10
C ASN A 63 -19.38 -13.05 -23.64
N ILE A 64 -19.26 -14.15 -24.41
CA ILE A 64 -18.00 -14.52 -25.10
C ILE A 64 -17.54 -13.39 -26.04
N ARG A 65 -18.42 -12.86 -26.89
CA ARG A 65 -18.10 -11.78 -27.84
C ARG A 65 -17.64 -10.50 -27.14
N VAL A 66 -18.31 -10.11 -26.05
CA VAL A 66 -17.94 -8.93 -25.26
C VAL A 66 -16.57 -9.11 -24.59
N ILE A 67 -16.30 -10.28 -23.99
CA ILE A 67 -14.99 -10.58 -23.37
C ILE A 67 -13.89 -10.61 -24.44
N GLN A 68 -14.17 -11.19 -25.60
CA GLN A 68 -13.24 -11.21 -26.73
C GLN A 68 -12.89 -9.80 -27.19
N TYR A 69 -13.89 -8.95 -27.38
CA TYR A 69 -13.66 -7.55 -27.73
C TYR A 69 -12.88 -6.77 -26.67
N LEU A 70 -13.20 -6.96 -25.40
CA LEU A 70 -12.43 -6.36 -24.30
C LEU A 70 -10.95 -6.76 -24.40
N SER A 71 -10.67 -8.04 -24.69
CA SER A 71 -9.31 -8.52 -24.92
C SER A 71 -8.65 -7.83 -26.12
N ASP A 72 -9.35 -7.77 -27.26
CA ASP A 72 -8.83 -7.25 -28.52
C ASP A 72 -8.56 -5.74 -28.44
N SER A 73 -9.45 -5.00 -27.75
CA SER A 73 -9.34 -3.56 -27.53
C SER A 73 -8.08 -3.17 -26.76
N ILE A 74 -7.58 -4.04 -25.88
CA ILE A 74 -6.38 -3.76 -25.07
C ILE A 74 -5.10 -4.14 -25.82
N LYS A 75 -5.21 -4.82 -26.98
CA LYS A 75 -4.07 -5.41 -27.71
C LYS A 75 -3.23 -6.35 -26.83
N ILE A 76 -3.83 -6.89 -25.76
CA ILE A 76 -3.20 -7.85 -24.86
C ILE A 76 -3.89 -9.19 -25.08
N ARG A 77 -3.10 -10.19 -25.47
CA ARG A 77 -3.61 -11.56 -25.57
C ARG A 77 -3.85 -12.11 -24.16
N LEU A 78 -5.11 -12.28 -23.79
CA LEU A 78 -5.44 -12.99 -22.56
C LEU A 78 -4.91 -14.42 -22.61
N SER A 79 -4.36 -14.90 -21.50
CA SER A 79 -4.03 -16.33 -21.39
C SER A 79 -5.32 -17.16 -21.44
N SER A 80 -5.25 -18.36 -22.02
CA SER A 80 -6.40 -19.26 -22.12
C SER A 80 -7.07 -19.47 -20.76
N ASN A 81 -6.28 -19.64 -19.69
CA ASN A 81 -6.80 -19.83 -18.33
C ASN A 81 -7.62 -18.64 -17.82
N ILE A 82 -7.16 -17.40 -18.07
CA ILE A 82 -7.89 -16.18 -17.66
C ILE A 82 -9.19 -16.06 -18.47
N PHE A 83 -9.12 -16.31 -19.77
CA PHE A 83 -10.29 -16.25 -20.63
C PHE A 83 -11.35 -17.26 -20.19
N GLN A 84 -10.97 -18.52 -19.97
CA GLN A 84 -11.86 -19.56 -19.46
C GLN A 84 -12.41 -19.23 -18.07
N HIS A 85 -11.59 -18.67 -17.17
CA HIS A 85 -12.07 -18.20 -15.86
C HIS A 85 -13.16 -17.13 -16.01
N LEU A 86 -12.97 -16.15 -16.89
CA LEU A 86 -13.98 -15.12 -17.16
C LEU A 86 -15.26 -15.72 -17.75
N LEU A 87 -15.14 -16.62 -18.72
CA LEU A 87 -16.29 -17.30 -19.30
C LEU A 87 -17.11 -18.03 -18.24
N ASN A 88 -16.45 -18.83 -17.38
CA ASN A 88 -17.12 -19.56 -16.31
C ASN A 88 -17.76 -18.62 -15.28
N SER A 89 -17.09 -17.51 -14.94
CA SER A 89 -17.58 -16.52 -13.96
C SER A 89 -18.85 -15.82 -14.42
N PHE A 90 -18.97 -15.56 -15.73
CA PHE A 90 -20.10 -14.85 -16.32
C PHE A 90 -21.06 -15.75 -17.11
N GLN A 91 -20.88 -17.07 -17.07
CA GLN A 91 -21.78 -18.03 -17.73
C GLN A 91 -23.21 -17.95 -17.18
N THR A 92 -23.34 -17.66 -15.88
CA THR A 92 -24.64 -17.55 -15.22
C THR A 92 -25.34 -16.21 -15.44
N TRP A 93 -24.66 -15.22 -16.02
CA TRP A 93 -25.19 -13.88 -16.22
C TRP A 93 -26.00 -13.81 -17.51
N SER A 94 -27.19 -13.21 -17.45
CA SER A 94 -27.93 -12.93 -18.68
C SER A 94 -27.17 -11.88 -19.51
N PRO A 95 -27.23 -11.96 -20.85
CA PRO A 95 -26.59 -10.97 -21.72
C PRO A 95 -26.98 -9.52 -21.39
N LYS A 96 -28.24 -9.29 -21.01
CA LYS A 96 -28.75 -7.97 -20.63
C LYS A 96 -28.12 -7.45 -19.34
N GLU A 97 -28.00 -8.28 -18.31
CA GLU A 97 -27.32 -7.91 -17.06
C GLU A 97 -25.85 -7.58 -17.29
N PHE A 98 -25.17 -8.42 -18.07
CA PHE A 98 -23.76 -8.22 -18.39
C PHE A 98 -23.56 -6.95 -19.21
N TYR A 99 -24.38 -6.72 -20.23
CA TYR A 99 -24.37 -5.48 -20.99
C TYR A 99 -24.60 -4.24 -20.12
N ASN A 100 -25.60 -4.27 -19.24
CA ASN A 100 -25.89 -3.16 -18.33
C ASN A 100 -24.70 -2.87 -17.41
N LEU A 101 -24.04 -3.90 -16.89
CA LEU A 101 -22.83 -3.76 -16.09
C LEU A 101 -21.73 -3.03 -16.88
N ILE A 102 -21.40 -3.52 -18.08
CA ILE A 102 -20.36 -2.92 -18.92
C ILE A 102 -20.70 -1.48 -19.29
N ASN A 103 -21.96 -1.21 -19.65
CA ASN A 103 -22.43 0.14 -20.00
C ASN A 103 -22.30 1.11 -18.81
N ILE A 104 -22.64 0.66 -17.60
CA ILE A 104 -22.48 1.47 -16.38
C ILE A 104 -21.01 1.75 -16.11
N LEU A 105 -20.14 0.74 -16.18
CA LEU A 105 -18.70 0.93 -16.00
C LEU A 105 -18.13 1.92 -17.02
N GLY A 106 -18.54 1.81 -18.29
CA GLY A 106 -18.19 2.78 -19.33
C GLY A 106 -18.72 4.19 -19.06
N SER A 107 -19.93 4.33 -18.50
CA SER A 107 -20.52 5.62 -18.14
C SER A 107 -19.76 6.34 -17.03
N TYR A 108 -19.12 5.58 -16.12
CA TYR A 108 -18.20 6.10 -15.10
C TYR A 108 -16.78 6.29 -15.62
N GLY A 109 -16.54 6.16 -16.92
CA GLY A 109 -15.27 6.47 -17.56
C GLY A 109 -14.20 5.37 -17.44
N LEU A 110 -14.58 4.15 -17.06
CA LEU A 110 -13.64 3.05 -17.00
C LEU A 110 -13.17 2.69 -18.41
N GLN A 111 -11.87 2.49 -18.55
CA GLN A 111 -11.27 2.05 -19.80
C GLN A 111 -11.41 0.54 -19.96
N PRO A 112 -11.35 -0.01 -21.20
CA PRO A 112 -11.37 -1.46 -21.44
C PRO A 112 -10.45 -2.27 -20.54
N VAL A 113 -9.24 -1.77 -20.32
CA VAL A 113 -8.25 -2.40 -19.44
C VAL A 113 -8.69 -2.47 -17.98
N ASP A 114 -9.40 -1.46 -17.50
CA ASP A 114 -9.86 -1.38 -16.12
C ASP A 114 -11.11 -2.24 -15.93
N VAL A 115 -12.04 -2.21 -16.90
CA VAL A 115 -13.18 -3.13 -16.94
C VAL A 115 -12.71 -4.57 -16.91
N LEU A 116 -11.78 -4.96 -17.79
CA LEU A 116 -11.26 -6.31 -17.81
C LEU A 116 -10.55 -6.68 -16.49
N ARG A 117 -9.79 -5.75 -15.91
CA ARG A 117 -9.13 -5.96 -14.61
C ARG A 117 -10.15 -6.16 -13.48
N LEU A 118 -11.22 -5.38 -13.46
CA LEU A 118 -12.36 -5.55 -12.55
C LEU A 118 -12.96 -6.95 -12.71
N LEU A 119 -13.32 -7.35 -13.95
CA LEU A 119 -13.90 -8.66 -14.25
C LEU A 119 -13.00 -9.83 -13.80
N ILE A 120 -11.68 -9.69 -13.95
CA ILE A 120 -10.72 -10.72 -13.52
C ILE A 120 -10.61 -10.79 -11.99
N ASN A 121 -10.63 -9.65 -11.31
CA ASN A 121 -10.48 -9.60 -9.85
C ASN A 121 -11.80 -9.86 -9.10
N LEU A 122 -12.91 -9.93 -9.81
CA LEU A 122 -14.20 -10.24 -9.21
C LEU A 122 -14.23 -11.68 -8.70
N PRO A 123 -14.65 -11.92 -7.45
CA PRO A 123 -14.82 -13.27 -6.95
C PRO A 123 -15.93 -13.95 -7.76
N SER A 124 -15.56 -14.99 -8.51
CA SER A 124 -16.35 -15.70 -9.54
C SER A 124 -17.66 -16.34 -9.08
N THR A 125 -18.05 -16.18 -7.82
CA THR A 125 -19.16 -16.92 -7.20
C THR A 125 -20.28 -16.06 -6.66
N ASP A 126 -20.16 -14.74 -6.66
CA ASP A 126 -21.07 -13.91 -5.87
C ASP A 126 -21.67 -12.75 -6.68
N LYS A 127 -22.73 -13.06 -7.42
CA LYS A 127 -23.56 -12.07 -8.13
C LYS A 127 -24.05 -10.96 -7.20
N THR A 128 -24.20 -11.26 -5.91
CA THR A 128 -24.67 -10.32 -4.89
C THR A 128 -23.73 -9.11 -4.72
N ILE A 129 -22.43 -9.31 -4.99
CA ILE A 129 -21.41 -8.27 -4.81
C ILE A 129 -21.56 -7.17 -5.86
N ILE A 130 -21.95 -7.53 -7.09
CA ILE A 130 -22.07 -6.60 -8.21
C ILE A 130 -23.55 -6.29 -8.47
N ASN A 131 -24.26 -5.83 -7.44
CA ASN A 131 -25.49 -5.10 -7.71
C ASN A 131 -25.12 -3.79 -8.41
N ILE A 132 -25.72 -3.55 -9.58
CA ILE A 132 -25.59 -2.33 -10.37
C ILE A 132 -25.80 -1.07 -9.51
N GLU A 133 -26.77 -1.10 -8.60
CA GLU A 133 -27.07 0.02 -7.71
C GLU A 133 -25.96 0.25 -6.69
N ASN A 134 -25.40 -0.82 -6.12
CA ASN A 134 -24.26 -0.74 -5.20
C ASN A 134 -23.02 -0.21 -5.93
N LEU A 135 -22.79 -0.63 -7.17
CA LEU A 135 -21.70 -0.13 -7.99
C LEU A 135 -21.83 1.39 -8.23
N LYS A 136 -23.02 1.85 -8.64
CA LYS A 136 -23.30 3.28 -8.83
C LYS A 136 -23.07 4.07 -7.53
N LYS A 137 -23.62 3.58 -6.43
CA LYS A 137 -23.46 4.17 -5.09
C LYS A 137 -21.98 4.21 -4.66
N CYS A 138 -21.21 3.16 -4.96
CA CYS A 138 -19.77 3.12 -4.68
C CYS A 138 -19.02 4.23 -5.43
N PHE A 139 -19.27 4.40 -6.74
CA PHE A 139 -18.68 5.51 -7.50
C PHE A 139 -19.06 6.87 -6.93
N GLU A 140 -20.34 7.09 -6.62
CA GLU A 140 -20.80 8.33 -5.99
C GLU A 140 -20.10 8.60 -4.66
N ASN A 141 -19.93 7.57 -3.83
CA ASN A 141 -19.22 7.67 -2.56
C ASN A 141 -17.75 8.05 -2.79
N LEU A 142 -17.05 7.41 -3.74
CA LEU A 142 -15.66 7.74 -4.08
C LEU A 142 -15.53 9.17 -4.63
N PHE A 143 -16.48 9.65 -5.43
CA PHE A 143 -16.50 11.03 -5.89
C PHE A 143 -16.75 12.03 -4.76
N LYS A 144 -17.60 11.71 -3.78
CA LYS A 144 -17.78 12.52 -2.56
C LYS A 144 -16.48 12.65 -1.76
N LEU A 145 -15.63 11.62 -1.77
CA LEU A 145 -14.27 11.65 -1.19
C LEU A 145 -13.24 12.43 -2.03
N LYS A 146 -13.68 13.05 -3.14
CA LYS A 146 -12.84 13.85 -4.05
C LYS A 146 -11.75 13.02 -4.73
N PHE A 147 -12.03 11.75 -5.02
CA PHE A 147 -11.24 10.98 -5.98
C PHE A 147 -11.65 11.36 -7.40
N ASP A 148 -10.68 11.45 -8.30
CA ASP A 148 -10.93 11.64 -9.73
C ASP A 148 -11.33 10.32 -10.38
N THR A 149 -11.97 10.40 -11.55
CA THR A 149 -12.45 9.25 -12.31
C THR A 149 -11.39 8.18 -12.52
N THR A 150 -10.16 8.58 -12.82
CA THR A 150 -9.03 7.66 -13.01
C THR A 150 -8.73 6.87 -11.74
N THR A 151 -8.72 7.54 -10.59
CA THR A 151 -8.42 6.89 -9.30
C THR A 151 -9.56 5.98 -8.86
N CYS A 152 -10.82 6.40 -9.07
CA CYS A 152 -11.99 5.55 -8.84
C CYS A 152 -11.93 4.28 -9.68
N SER A 153 -11.61 4.41 -10.97
CA SER A 153 -11.41 3.27 -11.88
C SER A 153 -10.36 2.30 -11.35
N ILE A 154 -9.18 2.80 -10.98
CA ILE A 154 -8.07 1.98 -10.47
C ILE A 154 -8.45 1.28 -9.16
N LEU A 155 -9.10 1.99 -8.23
CA LEU A 155 -9.54 1.44 -6.94
C LEU A 155 -10.48 0.26 -7.13
N ILE A 156 -11.60 0.48 -7.83
CA ILE A 156 -12.64 -0.53 -8.03
C ILE A 156 -12.08 -1.71 -8.84
N SER A 157 -11.28 -1.44 -9.87
CA SER A 157 -10.68 -2.50 -10.69
C SER A 157 -9.68 -3.36 -9.94
N ASN A 158 -8.95 -2.79 -8.98
CA ASN A 158 -7.98 -3.52 -8.17
C ASN A 158 -8.63 -4.29 -7.01
N ASP A 159 -9.70 -3.75 -6.43
CA ASP A 159 -10.37 -4.32 -5.27
C ASP A 159 -11.89 -4.18 -5.37
N PRO A 160 -12.56 -5.14 -6.01
CA PRO A 160 -14.00 -5.06 -6.24
C PRO A 160 -14.84 -5.12 -4.95
N ASN A 161 -14.26 -5.56 -3.84
CA ASN A 161 -14.96 -5.58 -2.54
C ASN A 161 -15.31 -4.16 -2.07
N LEU A 162 -14.65 -3.14 -2.61
CA LEU A 162 -14.97 -1.74 -2.34
C LEU A 162 -16.42 -1.37 -2.62
N ILE A 163 -17.09 -2.12 -3.52
CA ILE A 163 -18.50 -1.91 -3.87
C ILE A 163 -19.43 -2.13 -2.66
N GLN A 164 -19.00 -2.93 -1.67
CA GLN A 164 -19.80 -3.28 -0.50
C GLN A 164 -19.70 -2.26 0.62
N TYR A 165 -18.66 -1.42 0.64
CA TYR A 165 -18.47 -0.46 1.72
C TYR A 165 -19.30 0.80 1.53
N ASP A 166 -19.77 1.33 2.66
CA ASP A 166 -20.48 2.59 2.69
C ASP A 166 -19.53 3.80 2.71
N LEU A 167 -20.10 5.00 2.60
CA LEU A 167 -19.32 6.23 2.59
C LEU A 167 -18.59 6.46 3.91
N ILE A 168 -19.19 6.05 5.04
CA ILE A 168 -18.64 6.26 6.38
C ILE A 168 -17.34 5.48 6.52
N TYR A 169 -17.36 4.18 6.21
CA TYR A 169 -16.18 3.33 6.25
C TYR A 169 -15.05 3.86 5.35
N LEU A 170 -15.37 4.21 4.10
CA LEU A 170 -14.36 4.72 3.16
C LEU A 170 -13.76 6.06 3.62
N HIS A 171 -14.57 6.93 4.22
CA HIS A 171 -14.14 8.20 4.78
C HIS A 171 -13.24 8.01 6.00
N GLU A 172 -13.62 7.15 6.95
CA GLU A 172 -12.81 6.82 8.11
C GLU A 172 -11.47 6.20 7.70
N ARG A 173 -11.51 5.24 6.77
CA ARG A 173 -10.30 4.61 6.24
C ARG A 173 -9.38 5.63 5.58
N LEU A 174 -9.92 6.57 4.80
CA LEU A 174 -9.14 7.64 4.18
C LEU A 174 -8.51 8.56 5.23
N ASN A 175 -9.24 8.94 6.29
CA ASN A 175 -8.73 9.79 7.36
C ASN A 175 -7.58 9.12 8.11
N VAL A 176 -7.72 7.83 8.40
CA VAL A 176 -6.65 7.05 9.03
C VAL A 176 -5.41 7.01 8.13
N LEU A 177 -5.57 6.76 6.83
CA LEU A 177 -4.44 6.81 5.89
C LEU A 177 -3.78 8.21 5.84
N LEU A 178 -4.58 9.28 5.95
CA LEU A 178 -4.09 10.66 5.99
C LEU A 178 -3.27 11.00 7.25
N CYS A 179 -3.37 10.20 8.32
CA CYS A 179 -2.50 10.33 9.49
C CYS A 179 -1.05 9.89 9.20
N TYR A 180 -0.84 9.00 8.23
CA TYR A 180 0.49 8.46 7.88
C TYR A 180 1.04 9.04 6.57
N PHE A 181 0.16 9.37 5.63
CA PHE A 181 0.52 9.74 4.27
C PHE A 181 -0.18 11.01 3.83
N THR A 182 0.51 11.81 3.03
CA THR A 182 -0.13 12.92 2.32
C THR A 182 -1.14 12.41 1.29
N LYS A 183 -2.11 13.24 0.91
CA LYS A 183 -3.09 12.88 -0.13
C LYS A 183 -2.40 12.40 -1.43
N ARG A 184 -1.30 13.07 -1.83
CA ARG A 184 -0.52 12.71 -3.03
C ARG A 184 0.11 11.32 -2.93
N GLU A 185 0.64 10.98 -1.77
CA GLU A 185 1.19 9.65 -1.50
C GLU A 185 0.09 8.58 -1.52
N ILE A 186 -1.10 8.86 -0.97
CA ILE A 186 -2.26 7.95 -1.05
C ILE A 186 -2.64 7.65 -2.51
N TYR A 187 -2.71 8.65 -3.39
CA TYR A 187 -2.94 8.41 -4.82
C TYR A 187 -1.90 7.48 -5.45
N LYS A 188 -0.64 7.55 -5.00
CA LYS A 188 0.42 6.66 -5.47
C LYS A 188 0.27 5.26 -4.88
N LEU A 189 -0.08 5.14 -3.59
CA LEU A 189 -0.36 3.87 -2.94
C LEU A 189 -1.54 3.13 -3.59
N ILE A 190 -2.59 3.84 -3.99
CA ILE A 190 -3.73 3.24 -4.70
C ILE A 190 -3.29 2.50 -5.98
N ARG A 191 -2.23 2.98 -6.63
CA ARG A 191 -1.70 2.36 -7.86
C ARG A 191 -0.81 1.15 -7.60
N THR A 192 -0.12 1.11 -6.47
CA THR A 192 0.84 0.05 -6.13
C THR A 192 0.23 -1.03 -5.24
N HIS A 193 -0.69 -0.65 -4.35
CA HIS A 193 -1.30 -1.50 -3.35
C HIS A 193 -2.77 -1.76 -3.66
N LYS A 194 -3.04 -2.94 -4.23
CA LYS A 194 -4.37 -3.30 -4.75
C LYS A 194 -5.50 -3.24 -3.71
N LYS A 195 -5.25 -3.70 -2.49
CA LYS A 195 -6.25 -3.85 -1.41
C LYS A 195 -6.12 -2.79 -0.31
N LEU A 196 -5.61 -1.60 -0.61
CA LEU A 196 -5.30 -0.57 0.38
C LEU A 196 -6.48 -0.25 1.34
N PHE A 197 -7.70 -0.25 0.80
CA PHE A 197 -8.91 0.07 1.56
C PHE A 197 -9.57 -1.14 2.22
N SER A 198 -9.49 -2.35 1.64
CA SER A 198 -10.08 -3.55 2.24
C SER A 198 -9.16 -4.32 3.18
N GLU A 199 -7.85 -4.05 3.16
CA GLU A 199 -6.93 -4.74 4.06
C GLU A 199 -7.22 -4.40 5.53
N ASN A 200 -7.09 -5.40 6.41
CA ASN A 200 -7.24 -5.20 7.84
C ASN A 200 -6.35 -4.04 8.31
N TRP A 201 -6.92 -3.11 9.09
CA TRP A 201 -6.18 -1.94 9.55
C TRP A 201 -4.98 -2.32 10.42
N LEU A 202 -5.12 -3.30 11.31
CA LEU A 202 -4.06 -3.74 12.21
C LEU A 202 -2.86 -4.29 11.42
N ASP A 203 -3.13 -5.05 10.35
CA ASP A 203 -2.07 -5.59 9.50
C ASP A 203 -1.35 -4.49 8.72
N LEU A 204 -2.10 -3.51 8.19
CA LEU A 204 -1.52 -2.38 7.48
C LEU A 204 -0.71 -1.47 8.41
N ASP A 205 -1.24 -1.13 9.58
CA ASP A 205 -0.56 -0.35 10.61
C ASP A 205 0.72 -1.07 11.08
N TYR A 206 0.64 -2.38 11.33
CA TYR A 206 1.80 -3.19 11.66
C TYR A 206 2.87 -3.09 10.58
N LYS A 207 2.53 -3.26 9.29
CA LYS A 207 3.50 -3.12 8.19
C LYS A 207 4.14 -1.73 8.15
N ILE A 208 3.34 -0.68 8.30
CA ILE A 208 3.84 0.71 8.28
C ILE A 208 4.82 0.93 9.44
N ASN A 209 4.43 0.54 10.65
CA ASN A 209 5.27 0.70 11.84
C ASN A 209 6.52 -0.17 11.78
N TYR A 210 6.41 -1.40 11.26
CA TYR A 210 7.56 -2.26 11.02
C TYR A 210 8.60 -1.58 10.13
N LEU A 211 8.18 -1.00 9.00
CA LEU A 211 9.07 -0.29 8.08
C LEU A 211 9.69 0.96 8.71
N ARG A 212 8.90 1.73 9.48
CA ARG A 212 9.38 2.94 10.15
C ARG A 212 10.34 2.65 11.30
N ILE A 213 10.13 1.58 12.05
CA ILE A 213 10.91 1.28 13.27
C ILE A 213 12.12 0.39 12.96
N MET A 214 11.95 -0.62 12.11
CA MET A 214 13.02 -1.57 11.80
C MET A 214 13.95 -1.04 10.71
N LEU A 215 13.39 -0.37 9.68
CA LEU A 215 14.16 0.14 8.55
C LEU A 215 14.40 1.65 8.62
N TYR A 216 13.81 2.37 9.58
CA TYR A 216 13.80 3.83 9.61
C TYR A 216 13.28 4.46 8.30
N ALA A 217 12.46 3.73 7.54
CA ALA A 217 12.03 4.16 6.22
C ALA A 217 11.13 5.39 6.30
N SER A 218 11.43 6.41 5.50
CA SER A 218 10.54 7.57 5.36
C SER A 218 9.22 7.18 4.69
N THR A 219 8.15 7.95 4.93
CA THR A 219 6.83 7.73 4.29
C THR A 219 6.97 7.70 2.76
N ARG A 220 7.80 8.58 2.22
CA ARG A 220 8.11 8.63 0.80
C ARG A 220 8.77 7.34 0.31
N ASP A 221 9.79 6.83 1.00
CA ASP A 221 10.47 5.59 0.60
C ASP A 221 9.52 4.37 0.64
N ILE A 222 8.64 4.32 1.65
CA ILE A 222 7.60 3.30 1.76
C ILE A 222 6.64 3.35 0.54
N VAL A 223 6.20 4.55 0.17
CA VAL A 223 5.28 4.75 -0.96
C VAL A 223 5.95 4.49 -2.31
N GLU A 224 7.19 4.96 -2.49
CA GLU A 224 7.97 4.78 -3.71
C GLU A 224 8.36 3.32 -3.94
N SER A 225 8.69 2.60 -2.88
CA SER A 225 9.00 1.17 -2.96
C SER A 225 7.79 0.31 -3.25
N GLY A 226 6.57 0.73 -2.91
CA GLY A 226 5.37 -0.10 -3.06
C GLY A 226 5.36 -1.31 -2.12
N VAL A 227 6.20 -1.30 -1.08
CA VAL A 227 6.40 -2.41 -0.14
C VAL A 227 5.12 -2.83 0.57
N LEU A 228 4.18 -1.90 0.81
CA LEU A 228 2.91 -2.20 1.48
C LEU A 228 2.01 -3.17 0.71
N ALA A 229 2.23 -3.35 -0.59
CA ALA A 229 1.48 -4.32 -1.40
C ALA A 229 1.81 -5.79 -1.06
N TYR A 230 2.89 -6.05 -0.31
CA TYR A 230 3.33 -7.38 0.08
C TYR A 230 2.87 -7.74 1.49
N THR A 231 2.88 -9.05 1.77
CA THR A 231 2.61 -9.57 3.11
C THR A 231 3.73 -9.21 4.07
N ILE A 232 3.44 -9.17 5.36
CA ILE A 232 4.45 -8.90 6.37
C ILE A 232 5.60 -9.93 6.34
N ASP A 233 5.28 -11.19 6.06
CA ASP A 233 6.28 -12.25 5.94
C ASP A 233 7.27 -11.95 4.81
N HIS A 234 6.79 -11.58 3.62
CA HIS A 234 7.67 -11.22 2.50
C HIS A 234 8.58 -10.05 2.85
N ILE A 235 8.04 -9.03 3.54
CA ILE A 235 8.82 -7.87 4.00
C ILE A 235 9.91 -8.32 4.98
N ARG A 236 9.56 -9.12 5.98
CA ARG A 236 10.50 -9.58 7.01
C ARG A 236 11.58 -10.48 6.44
N GLN A 237 11.17 -11.47 5.67
CA GLN A 237 12.06 -12.43 5.03
C GLN A 237 13.15 -11.72 4.20
N ARG A 238 12.74 -10.80 3.32
CA ARG A 238 13.71 -10.08 2.49
C ARG A 238 14.58 -9.11 3.28
N TYR A 239 14.00 -8.38 4.22
CA TYR A 239 14.75 -7.48 5.08
C TYR A 239 15.78 -8.22 5.93
N LEU A 240 15.36 -9.26 6.66
CA LEU A 240 16.23 -10.02 7.54
C LEU A 240 17.33 -10.73 6.76
N PHE A 241 17.05 -11.20 5.54
CA PHE A 241 18.06 -11.79 4.67
C PHE A 241 19.17 -10.78 4.35
N VAL A 242 18.83 -9.58 3.86
CA VAL A 242 19.86 -8.57 3.56
C VAL A 242 20.52 -8.01 4.81
N TYR A 243 19.80 -7.92 5.92
CA TYR A 243 20.34 -7.47 7.20
C TYR A 243 21.38 -8.46 7.74
N ARG A 244 21.06 -9.75 7.81
CA ARG A 244 21.96 -10.80 8.33
C ARG A 244 23.11 -11.12 7.38
N ALA A 245 22.94 -10.91 6.09
CA ALA A 245 24.03 -10.95 5.13
C ALA A 245 24.97 -9.73 5.23
N GLY A 246 24.71 -8.77 6.13
CA GLY A 246 25.52 -7.55 6.29
C GLY A 246 25.32 -6.50 5.17
N LEU A 247 24.34 -6.72 4.28
CA LEU A 247 24.05 -5.89 3.11
C LEU A 247 23.10 -4.72 3.42
N PHE A 248 22.51 -4.73 4.61
CA PHE A 248 21.68 -3.64 5.11
C PHE A 248 22.05 -3.37 6.56
N LYS A 249 22.47 -2.13 6.85
CA LYS A 249 22.81 -1.72 8.20
C LYS A 249 21.63 -1.00 8.83
N ARG A 250 21.17 -1.52 9.98
CA ARG A 250 20.07 -0.91 10.74
C ARG A 250 20.53 0.43 11.32
N VAL A 251 19.78 1.48 11.01
CA VAL A 251 20.00 2.81 11.57
C VAL A 251 19.60 2.79 13.05
N ARG A 252 20.46 3.29 13.94
CA ARG A 252 20.19 3.31 15.40
C ARG A 252 19.73 4.69 15.87
N ARG A 253 20.13 5.75 15.17
CA ARG A 253 19.82 7.15 15.49
C ARG A 253 19.44 7.92 14.23
N GLU A 254 18.58 8.92 14.39
CA GLU A 254 18.06 9.71 13.27
C GLU A 254 19.16 10.48 12.51
N ASN A 255 20.20 10.95 13.19
CA ASN A 255 21.35 11.60 12.57
C ASN A 255 22.19 10.66 11.68
N GLU A 256 22.22 9.37 11.98
CA GLU A 256 22.88 8.36 11.17
C GLU A 256 22.05 7.97 9.94
N TYR A 257 20.74 8.27 9.94
CA TYR A 257 19.83 7.91 8.86
C TYR A 257 20.26 8.47 7.50
N VAL A 258 20.64 9.75 7.45
CA VAL A 258 20.99 10.40 6.17
C VAL A 258 22.20 9.74 5.51
N LEU A 259 23.20 9.35 6.31
CA LEU A 259 24.39 8.67 5.83
C LEU A 259 24.06 7.22 5.44
N GLN A 260 23.43 6.48 6.34
CA GLN A 260 23.11 5.07 6.15
C GLN A 260 22.11 4.84 5.01
N ARG A 261 21.16 5.75 4.79
CA ARG A 261 20.18 5.65 3.69
C ARG A 261 20.83 5.60 2.31
N ASN A 262 21.93 6.33 2.13
CA ASN A 262 22.64 6.36 0.85
C ASN A 262 23.55 5.15 0.65
N LEU A 263 23.98 4.51 1.73
CA LEU A 263 24.82 3.31 1.70
C LEU A 263 24.01 2.02 1.62
N ASN A 264 22.84 2.00 2.26
CA ASN A 264 21.94 0.86 2.25
C ASN A 264 21.29 0.66 0.89
N ILE A 265 20.98 -0.60 0.59
CA ILE A 265 20.26 -0.96 -0.63
C ILE A 265 18.86 -0.34 -0.63
N ASN A 266 18.43 0.13 -1.81
CA ASN A 266 17.12 0.73 -1.99
C ASN A 266 15.99 -0.27 -1.68
N LEU A 267 14.95 0.19 -0.97
CA LEU A 267 13.76 -0.60 -0.65
C LEU A 267 13.05 -1.16 -1.89
N ILE A 268 13.09 -0.45 -3.03
CA ILE A 268 12.56 -0.96 -4.31
C ILE A 268 13.27 -2.25 -4.71
N ASP A 269 14.59 -2.28 -4.60
CA ASP A 269 15.40 -3.45 -5.00
C ASP A 269 15.23 -4.59 -4.01
N ILE A 270 15.03 -4.28 -2.73
CA ILE A 270 14.73 -5.26 -1.69
C ILE A 270 13.34 -5.86 -1.91
N PHE A 271 12.26 -5.08 -2.04
CA PHE A 271 10.90 -5.63 -1.93
C PHE A 271 10.16 -5.84 -3.25
N SER A 272 10.41 -4.99 -4.25
CA SER A 272 9.57 -4.86 -5.45
C SER A 272 10.10 -5.53 -6.71
N THR A 273 11.05 -6.44 -6.52
CA THR A 273 11.73 -7.20 -7.58
C THR A 273 11.41 -8.69 -7.51
N SER A 274 11.57 -9.43 -8.62
CA SER A 274 11.52 -10.90 -8.58
C SER A 274 12.63 -11.44 -7.68
N LEU A 275 12.51 -12.68 -7.17
CA LEU A 275 13.55 -13.27 -6.32
C LEU A 275 14.93 -13.29 -7.03
N SER A 276 14.96 -13.67 -8.31
CA SER A 276 16.17 -13.63 -9.12
C SER A 276 16.78 -12.23 -9.24
N THR A 277 15.93 -11.21 -9.44
CA THR A 277 16.38 -9.82 -9.56
C THR A 277 16.81 -9.25 -8.22
N PHE A 278 16.13 -9.63 -7.13
CA PHE A 278 16.48 -9.29 -5.76
C PHE A 278 17.91 -9.79 -5.47
N LEU A 279 18.16 -11.09 -5.54
CA LEU A 279 19.49 -11.67 -5.27
C LEU A 279 20.58 -11.04 -6.16
N LYS A 280 20.29 -10.86 -7.45
CA LYS A 280 21.22 -10.19 -8.36
C LYS A 280 21.56 -8.77 -7.93
N ARG A 281 20.58 -7.98 -7.50
CA ARG A 281 20.76 -6.55 -7.18
C ARG A 281 21.23 -6.31 -5.75
N THR A 282 20.89 -7.18 -4.81
CA THR A 282 21.26 -7.02 -3.41
C THR A 282 22.58 -7.71 -3.09
N THR A 283 22.82 -8.90 -3.64
CA THR A 283 23.99 -9.72 -3.28
C THR A 283 24.97 -9.89 -4.45
N ASN A 284 24.76 -9.24 -5.59
CA ASN A 284 25.56 -9.44 -6.82
C ASN A 284 25.69 -10.92 -7.24
N ASN A 285 24.62 -11.72 -7.03
CA ASN A 285 24.60 -13.18 -7.24
C ASN A 285 25.57 -14.00 -6.37
N LEU A 286 26.14 -13.41 -5.31
CA LEU A 286 26.93 -14.17 -4.34
C LEU A 286 26.08 -15.22 -3.61
N LEU A 287 24.85 -14.87 -3.25
CA LEU A 287 23.86 -15.78 -2.66
C LEU A 287 22.84 -16.23 -3.71
N ARG A 288 22.52 -17.52 -3.68
CA ARG A 288 21.63 -18.20 -4.62
C ARG A 288 20.21 -18.33 -4.05
N GLN A 289 19.31 -18.79 -4.91
CA GLN A 289 17.93 -19.07 -4.51
C GLN A 289 17.86 -20.15 -3.41
N ASP A 290 18.77 -21.12 -3.44
CA ASP A 290 18.84 -22.18 -2.43
C ASP A 290 19.25 -21.63 -1.06
N ASP A 291 20.20 -20.69 -1.01
CA ASP A 291 20.62 -20.01 0.24
C ASP A 291 19.47 -19.19 0.83
N TYR A 292 18.75 -18.47 -0.04
CA TYR A 292 17.54 -17.76 0.38
C TYR A 292 16.52 -18.74 0.94
N GLN A 293 16.24 -19.85 0.25
CA GLN A 293 15.25 -20.83 0.72
C GLN A 293 15.63 -21.45 2.07
N ALA A 294 16.89 -21.87 2.22
CA ALA A 294 17.42 -22.39 3.49
C ALA A 294 17.26 -21.36 4.63
N PHE A 295 17.53 -20.09 4.35
CA PHE A 295 17.31 -19.00 5.29
C PHE A 295 15.84 -18.82 5.67
N ILE A 296 14.91 -18.88 4.71
CA ILE A 296 13.47 -18.81 5.01
C ILE A 296 13.03 -19.98 5.88
N ASP A 297 13.56 -21.17 5.61
CA ASP A 297 13.24 -22.37 6.37
C ASP A 297 13.76 -22.29 7.81
N SER A 298 14.95 -21.72 8.04
CA SER A 298 15.43 -21.46 9.42
C SER A 298 14.59 -20.40 10.13
N LEU A 299 14.16 -19.35 9.42
CA LEU A 299 13.38 -18.24 9.99
C LEU A 299 12.02 -18.66 10.56
N LYS A 300 11.44 -19.76 10.06
CA LYS A 300 10.16 -20.31 10.56
C LYS A 300 10.21 -20.72 12.02
N TYR A 301 11.40 -21.04 12.54
CA TYR A 301 11.59 -21.47 13.92
C TYR A 301 11.87 -20.29 14.86
N GLU A 302 12.02 -19.08 14.35
CA GLU A 302 12.32 -17.88 15.14
C GLU A 302 11.03 -17.16 15.58
N ILE A 303 10.90 -16.92 16.89
CA ILE A 303 9.73 -16.22 17.47
C ILE A 303 9.95 -14.71 17.45
N PHE A 304 9.91 -14.11 16.27
CA PHE A 304 10.20 -12.69 16.11
C PHE A 304 9.00 -11.77 16.41
N ASP A 305 7.76 -12.30 16.39
CA ASP A 305 6.56 -11.50 16.66
C ASP A 305 6.50 -10.94 18.08
N ASN A 306 7.01 -11.68 19.05
CA ASN A 306 7.01 -11.24 20.44
C ASN A 306 7.97 -10.06 20.64
N GLU A 307 9.13 -10.10 19.99
CA GLU A 307 10.16 -9.06 20.10
C GLU A 307 9.66 -7.74 19.50
N PHE A 308 9.09 -7.76 18.29
CA PHE A 308 8.56 -6.53 17.69
C PHE A 308 7.34 -5.98 18.43
N LYS A 309 6.45 -6.85 18.93
CA LYS A 309 5.32 -6.41 19.79
C LYS A 309 5.82 -5.75 21.07
N GLN A 310 6.86 -6.30 21.68
CA GLN A 310 7.51 -5.67 22.83
C GLN A 310 8.09 -4.30 22.46
N TYR A 311 8.75 -4.18 21.31
CA TYR A 311 9.21 -2.88 20.81
C TYR A 311 8.09 -1.87 20.60
N LEU A 312 6.96 -2.26 20.02
CA LEU A 312 5.80 -1.37 19.86
C LEU A 312 5.24 -0.90 21.21
N THR A 313 5.15 -1.80 22.19
CA THR A 313 4.70 -1.42 23.54
C THR A 313 5.68 -0.47 24.23
N LEU A 314 6.99 -0.70 24.08
CA LEU A 314 8.01 0.19 24.60
C LEU A 314 7.94 1.56 23.93
N ASP A 315 7.75 1.63 22.61
CA ASP A 315 7.72 2.90 21.89
C ASP A 315 6.48 3.74 22.22
N ASN A 316 5.33 3.10 22.42
CA ASN A 316 4.13 3.78 22.92
C ASN A 316 4.32 4.30 24.35
N ASN A 317 4.98 3.51 25.20
CA ASN A 317 5.27 3.93 26.58
C ASN A 317 6.32 5.05 26.63
N ARG A 318 7.32 5.05 25.72
CA ARG A 318 8.40 6.05 25.62
C ARG A 318 7.88 7.47 25.45
N LYS A 319 6.72 7.67 24.82
CA LYS A 319 6.09 9.00 24.70
C LYS A 319 5.74 9.64 26.05
N HIS A 320 5.70 8.86 27.12
CA HIS A 320 5.38 9.29 28.48
C HIS A 320 6.52 9.08 29.47
N TRP A 321 7.72 8.72 29.00
CA TRP A 321 8.83 8.41 29.89
C TRP A 321 9.53 9.65 30.43
N SER A 322 9.85 9.59 31.73
CA SER A 322 10.75 10.56 32.34
C SER A 322 12.18 10.38 31.83
N ASN A 323 13.00 11.42 31.98
CA ASN A 323 14.42 11.37 31.60
C ASN A 323 15.18 10.19 32.26
N ALA A 324 14.79 9.78 33.47
CA ALA A 324 15.37 8.63 34.16
C ALA A 324 14.98 7.29 33.52
N GLN A 325 13.72 7.14 33.10
CA GLN A 325 13.24 5.93 32.41
C GLN A 325 13.92 5.78 31.04
N MET A 326 14.12 6.88 30.32
CA MET A 326 14.91 6.89 29.09
C MET A 326 16.38 6.48 29.31
N ALA A 327 16.98 6.81 30.46
CA ALA A 327 18.36 6.43 30.78
C ALA A 327 18.48 4.93 31.11
N ILE A 328 17.51 4.37 31.85
CA ILE A 328 17.44 2.94 32.17
C ILE A 328 17.27 2.12 30.88
N GLU A 329 16.34 2.49 30.01
CA GLU A 329 16.14 1.80 28.74
C GLU A 329 17.35 1.91 27.81
N ARG A 330 18.05 3.04 27.78
CA ARG A 330 19.34 3.12 27.06
C ARG A 330 20.37 2.13 27.59
N ASN A 331 20.32 1.79 28.88
CA ASN A 331 21.20 0.80 29.50
C ASN A 331 20.72 -0.62 29.21
N GLU A 332 19.42 -0.91 29.31
CA GLU A 332 18.86 -2.21 28.93
C GLU A 332 19.07 -2.49 27.44
N ARG A 333 18.90 -1.49 26.57
CA ARG A 333 19.17 -1.60 25.14
C ARG A 333 20.66 -1.83 24.88
N ARG A 334 21.56 -1.22 25.67
CA ARG A 334 22.99 -1.56 25.62
C ARG A 334 23.24 -3.02 26.01
N ASN A 335 22.57 -3.52 27.04
CA ASN A 335 22.71 -4.91 27.48
C ASN A 335 22.14 -5.91 26.46
N TRP A 336 20.94 -5.65 25.92
CA TRP A 336 20.35 -6.43 24.83
C TRP A 336 21.22 -6.41 23.58
N MET A 337 21.87 -5.27 23.30
CA MET A 337 22.79 -5.16 22.17
C MET A 337 24.13 -5.85 22.42
N SER A 338 24.67 -5.88 23.64
CA SER A 338 25.87 -6.65 23.96
C SER A 338 25.62 -8.16 23.92
N GLU A 339 24.41 -8.61 24.25
CA GLU A 339 24.00 -10.01 24.16
C GLU A 339 23.85 -10.47 22.68
N PHE A 340 23.52 -9.55 21.78
CA PHE A 340 23.39 -9.81 20.33
C PHE A 340 24.70 -9.60 19.55
N ASP A 341 25.50 -8.58 19.91
CA ASP A 341 26.80 -8.29 19.30
C ASP A 341 27.88 -9.32 19.74
N MET A 342 27.66 -10.07 20.83
CA MET A 342 28.51 -11.20 21.26
C MET A 342 28.61 -12.33 20.22
N TYR A 343 27.67 -12.44 19.28
CA TYR A 343 27.71 -13.45 18.22
C TYR A 343 28.50 -13.01 16.98
N ASN A 344 28.92 -11.73 16.89
CA ASN A 344 29.65 -11.19 15.74
C ASN A 344 31.09 -10.78 16.04
N ASN A 345 31.53 -10.79 17.30
CA ASN A 345 32.87 -10.33 17.70
C ASN A 345 33.81 -11.46 18.17
N ASN A 346 33.49 -12.74 17.92
CA ASN A 346 34.41 -13.86 18.22
C ASN A 346 35.30 -14.25 17.02
N LEU A 347 35.43 -13.38 16.02
CA LEU A 347 36.43 -13.50 14.96
C LEU A 347 37.19 -12.18 14.92
N ASP A 348 38.51 -12.30 15.07
CA ASP A 348 39.53 -11.26 15.01
C ASP A 348 39.96 -10.70 16.38
N ASP A 349 40.63 -11.55 17.17
CA ASP A 349 41.69 -11.14 18.10
C ASP A 349 42.74 -12.26 18.16
N GLU A 350 43.46 -12.47 17.05
CA GLU A 350 44.86 -12.93 17.10
C GLU A 350 45.66 -12.13 16.04
N ASP A 351 46.77 -11.56 16.51
CA ASP A 351 47.85 -10.90 15.76
C ASP A 351 47.59 -9.49 15.20
N ASP A 352 47.98 -8.47 15.97
CA ASP A 352 49.29 -7.87 15.69
C ASP A 352 49.74 -6.92 16.81
N ASN A 353 50.91 -7.25 17.31
CA ASN A 353 51.70 -6.52 18.26
C ASN A 353 52.46 -5.38 17.54
N ASP A 354 52.85 -4.39 18.34
CA ASP A 354 53.90 -3.40 18.09
C ASP A 354 53.57 -1.99 17.55
N ASN A 355 54.00 -1.05 18.39
CA ASN A 355 54.57 0.28 18.14
C ASN A 355 53.72 1.53 18.46
N GLU A 356 53.94 1.96 19.70
CA GLU A 356 54.17 3.34 20.15
C GLU A 356 54.44 4.38 19.05
N THR A 357 53.82 5.55 19.15
CA THR A 357 54.54 6.82 19.39
C THR A 357 53.59 7.98 19.72
N ASN A 358 54.04 8.77 20.70
CA ASN A 358 53.43 9.97 21.25
C ASN A 358 53.32 11.13 20.25
N LEU A 359 52.29 11.98 20.38
CA LEU A 359 52.45 13.45 20.31
C LEU A 359 51.21 14.21 20.84
N THR A 360 51.43 14.92 21.95
CA THR A 360 50.68 16.05 22.50
C THR A 360 50.56 17.23 21.52
N ILE A 361 49.47 18.02 21.59
CA ILE A 361 49.44 19.50 21.69
C ILE A 361 47.98 20.06 21.67
N THR A 362 47.62 20.63 22.83
CA THR A 362 46.82 21.83 23.20
C THR A 362 45.74 22.52 22.32
N ASN A 363 44.67 22.89 23.04
CA ASN A 363 43.97 24.20 23.12
C ASN A 363 42.71 24.52 22.30
N ASP A 364 41.65 24.77 23.09
CA ASP A 364 40.67 25.87 23.07
C ASP A 364 39.94 26.24 21.77
N LYS A 365 38.60 26.11 21.82
CA LYS A 365 37.69 27.23 21.57
C LYS A 365 36.25 26.94 22.01
N SER A 366 35.78 27.84 22.86
CA SER A 366 34.40 28.02 23.30
C SER A 366 33.50 28.51 22.15
N LEU A 367 32.28 27.94 22.04
CA LEU A 367 31.22 28.46 21.19
C LEU A 367 29.87 28.33 21.90
N SER A 368 29.18 29.46 21.96
CA SER A 368 27.89 29.68 22.62
C SER A 368 26.75 29.07 21.82
N ILE A 369 25.88 28.33 22.52
CA ILE A 369 24.65 27.75 21.95
C ILE A 369 23.50 28.71 22.25
N ARG A 370 22.87 29.24 21.20
CA ARG A 370 21.59 29.94 21.25
C ARG A 370 20.46 28.92 21.33
N ASN A 371 19.57 29.09 22.31
CA ASN A 371 18.31 28.37 22.42
C ASN A 371 17.37 28.72 21.26
N VAL A 372 16.85 27.70 20.60
CA VAL A 372 15.72 27.80 19.67
C VAL A 372 14.59 26.97 20.26
N ASP A 373 13.45 27.63 20.49
CA ASP A 373 12.22 27.03 21.01
C ASP A 373 11.61 26.06 19.99
N ASP A 374 11.64 24.76 20.30
CA ASP A 374 10.95 23.72 19.53
C ASP A 374 9.51 23.54 20.04
N LYS A 375 8.54 23.98 19.23
CA LYS A 375 7.12 23.67 19.41
C LYS A 375 6.87 22.22 18.99
N SER A 376 6.88 21.31 19.96
CA SER A 376 6.48 19.92 19.78
C SER A 376 5.00 19.82 19.40
N THR A 377 4.72 19.11 18.30
CA THR A 377 3.37 18.80 17.85
C THR A 377 2.96 17.47 18.49
N ILE A 378 1.96 17.52 19.37
CA ILE A 378 1.43 16.38 20.13
C ILE A 378 0.60 15.50 19.18
N TRP A 379 0.95 14.22 19.08
CA TRP A 379 0.16 13.20 18.40
C TRP A 379 -0.71 12.46 19.44
N HIS A 380 -2.04 12.54 19.31
CA HIS A 380 -2.97 11.84 20.18
C HIS A 380 -3.23 10.40 19.73
N SER A 381 -3.41 9.51 20.71
CA SER A 381 -3.84 8.11 20.55
C SER A 381 -5.32 8.02 20.16
N LEU A 382 -5.67 7.04 19.34
CA LEU A 382 -7.01 6.83 18.73
C LEU A 382 -8.09 6.29 19.69
N SER A 383 -7.80 6.08 20.97
CA SER A 383 -8.80 5.64 21.96
C SER A 383 -9.75 6.76 22.42
N ASP A 384 -9.43 8.04 22.16
CA ASP A 384 -10.10 9.18 22.80
C ASP A 384 -10.90 10.06 21.82
N TYR A 385 -11.16 9.58 20.60
CA TYR A 385 -11.89 10.36 19.60
C TYR A 385 -13.41 10.38 19.89
N ASN A 386 -13.84 11.37 20.68
CA ASN A 386 -15.25 11.66 20.94
C ASN A 386 -15.76 12.78 20.00
N PRO A 387 -16.80 12.58 19.15
CA PRO A 387 -17.15 13.51 18.08
C PRO A 387 -17.75 14.85 18.53
N ASP A 388 -18.09 15.02 19.82
CA ASP A 388 -19.01 16.08 20.26
C ASP A 388 -18.40 17.41 20.73
N ARG A 389 -17.12 17.69 20.45
CA ARG A 389 -16.42 18.86 21.05
C ARG A 389 -16.43 20.18 20.26
N HIS A 390 -17.24 20.34 19.23
CA HIS A 390 -17.34 21.62 18.50
C HIS A 390 -18.75 22.21 18.42
N ARG A 391 -19.33 22.59 19.56
CA ARG A 391 -20.30 23.69 19.66
C ARG A 391 -20.13 24.45 20.98
N LYS A 392 -19.38 25.55 20.92
CA LYS A 392 -19.49 26.80 21.73
C LYS A 392 -18.14 27.52 21.75
N ARG A 393 -17.92 28.41 20.78
CA ARG A 393 -17.09 29.61 20.99
C ARG A 393 -17.92 30.80 20.53
N LYS A 394 -18.31 31.62 21.51
CA LYS A 394 -19.03 32.89 21.34
C LYS A 394 -18.14 33.84 20.54
N ILE A 395 -18.72 34.44 19.51
CA ILE A 395 -18.17 35.57 18.77
C ILE A 395 -18.40 36.81 19.65
N SER A 396 -17.33 37.47 20.08
CA SER A 396 -17.38 38.82 20.62
C SER A 396 -17.51 39.80 19.45
N GLN A 397 -18.69 40.39 19.30
CA GLN A 397 -18.92 41.50 18.38
C GLN A 397 -18.51 42.81 19.06
N ASN A 398 -17.54 43.51 18.48
CA ASN A 398 -17.37 44.95 18.64
C ASN A 398 -18.07 45.60 17.45
N PHE A 399 -19.12 46.38 17.69
CA PHE A 399 -19.63 47.38 16.75
C PHE A 399 -20.05 48.65 17.51
N ASP A 400 -19.74 49.75 16.84
CA ASP A 400 -19.68 51.17 17.23
C ASP A 400 -21.02 51.77 17.71
N PRO A 401 -21.07 52.65 18.73
CA PRO A 401 -22.31 53.17 19.28
C PRO A 401 -22.73 54.53 18.67
N ASN A 402 -22.69 54.70 17.35
CA ASN A 402 -23.14 55.95 16.71
C ASN A 402 -23.71 55.77 15.30
N ILE A 403 -24.87 55.12 15.16
CA ILE A 403 -25.78 55.36 14.02
C ILE A 403 -27.22 55.40 14.55
N ARG A 404 -27.90 56.53 14.32
CA ARG A 404 -29.34 56.74 14.55
C ARG A 404 -30.11 56.54 13.24
N LEU A 405 -31.24 55.85 13.40
CA LEU A 405 -32.34 55.53 12.47
C LEU A 405 -32.03 54.50 11.38
#